data_AF-A0A9P7Z7V7-F1
#
_entry.id   AF-A0A9P7Z7V7-F1
#
_cell.length_a   1.000
_cell.length_b   1.000
_cell.length_c   1.000
_cell.angle_alpha   90.00
_cell.angle_beta   90.00
_cell.angle_gamma   90.00
#
_symmetry.space_group_name_H-M   'P 1'
#
loop_
_entity.id
_entity.type
_entity.pdbx_description
1 polymer ?
#
loop_
_entity_poly.entity_id
_entity_poly.type
_entity_poly.pdbx_seq_one_letter_code
_entity_poly.pdbx_strand_id
1 'polypeptide(L)'
;MPYVVPPTRYNFEVNMHQGKIERPSENNLNQYAPGRRPTIFLLYQLDPDQDPEYLVVSELEQTFPDGSIIHKTARSKYLVGGDGARSRVRGSMHLTPKGEMSDHIWGVMDFVADSNFPDLRRRSAIHSDAGSLMVIPRERIRTGPVIS
;
A
#
# COMPACT_ATOMS: atom_id res chain seq x y z
N MET A 1 -10.31 22.31 -10.12
CA MET A 1 -9.00 21.65 -9.89
C MET A 1 -8.40 21.31 -11.24
N PRO A 2 -7.20 21.79 -11.61
CA PRO A 2 -6.57 21.38 -12.86
C PRO A 2 -6.21 19.90 -12.77
N TYR A 3 -6.66 19.12 -13.76
CA TYR A 3 -6.37 17.70 -13.92
C TYR A 3 -4.90 17.55 -14.35
N VAL A 4 -4.01 17.28 -13.40
CA VAL A 4 -2.60 17.00 -13.68
C VAL A 4 -2.44 15.49 -13.73
N VAL A 5 -2.49 14.92 -14.93
CA VAL A 5 -2.00 13.56 -15.17
C VAL A 5 -0.49 13.69 -15.30
N PRO A 6 0.31 13.02 -14.45
CA PRO A 6 1.74 12.93 -14.66
C PRO A 6 2.00 12.37 -16.07
N PRO A 7 3.08 12.73 -16.78
CA PRO A 7 3.37 12.14 -18.07
C PRO A 7 3.54 10.63 -17.93
N THR A 8 2.50 9.88 -18.30
CA THR A 8 2.46 8.42 -18.25
C THR A 8 2.21 7.87 -19.65
N ARG A 9 2.62 6.62 -19.89
CA ARG A 9 2.41 5.93 -21.18
C ARG A 9 0.93 5.89 -21.60
N TYR A 10 0.01 5.94 -20.64
CA TYR A 10 -1.43 5.99 -20.84
C TYR A 10 -2.01 7.19 -20.09
N ASN A 11 -2.83 8.00 -20.76
CA ASN A 11 -3.40 9.25 -20.22
C ASN A 11 -4.78 9.04 -19.57
N PHE A 12 -5.03 7.87 -18.97
CA PHE A 12 -6.29 7.56 -18.30
C PHE A 12 -6.05 6.91 -16.93
N GLU A 13 -6.88 7.27 -15.95
CA GLU A 13 -6.88 6.69 -14.60
C GLU A 13 -7.94 5.59 -14.52
N VAL A 14 -7.57 4.41 -14.01
CA VAL A 14 -8.49 3.29 -13.81
C VAL A 14 -8.57 2.99 -12.33
N ASN A 15 -9.80 2.99 -11.78
CA ASN A 15 -10.06 2.51 -10.43
C ASN A 15 -10.33 1.00 -10.47
N MET A 16 -9.62 0.25 -9.62
CA MET A 16 -9.86 -1.17 -9.43
C MET A 16 -9.57 -1.57 -7.99
N HIS A 17 -10.08 -2.73 -7.58
CA HIS A 17 -9.75 -3.31 -6.28
C HIS A 17 -8.23 -3.48 -6.09
N GLN A 18 -7.70 -3.05 -4.95
CA GLN A 18 -6.26 -3.11 -4.63
C GLN A 18 -5.70 -4.53 -4.80
N GLY A 19 -6.39 -5.54 -4.25
CA GLY A 19 -6.00 -6.94 -4.44
C GLY A 19 -5.93 -7.41 -5.90
N LYS A 20 -6.57 -6.75 -6.88
CA LYS A 20 -6.38 -7.08 -8.30
C LYS A 20 -5.07 -6.48 -8.86
N ILE A 21 -4.60 -5.37 -8.29
CA ILE A 21 -3.32 -4.74 -8.62
C ILE A 21 -2.16 -5.53 -8.01
N GLU A 22 -2.33 -6.02 -6.78
CA GLU A 22 -1.28 -6.71 -6.03
C GLU A 22 -1.09 -8.16 -6.47
N ARG A 23 -2.17 -8.86 -6.85
CA ARG A 23 -2.16 -10.27 -7.28
C ARG A 23 -1.07 -10.61 -8.31
N PRO A 24 -0.87 -9.85 -9.40
CA PRO A 24 0.22 -10.09 -10.34
C PRO A 24 1.61 -10.07 -9.67
N SER A 25 1.85 -9.11 -8.77
CA SER A 25 3.11 -9.02 -8.03
C SER A 25 3.26 -10.19 -7.05
N GLU A 26 2.19 -10.57 -6.34
CA GLU A 26 2.19 -11.74 -5.46
C GLU A 26 2.47 -13.04 -6.21
N ASN A 27 1.84 -13.23 -7.38
CA ASN A 27 2.06 -14.40 -8.22
C ASN A 27 3.52 -14.49 -8.69
N ASN A 28 4.08 -13.37 -9.16
CA ASN A 28 5.49 -13.31 -9.53
C ASN A 28 6.40 -13.61 -8.34
N LEU A 29 6.13 -13.00 -7.17
CA LEU A 29 6.91 -13.26 -5.96
C LEU A 29 6.86 -14.74 -5.56
N ASN A 30 5.71 -15.38 -5.63
CA ASN A 30 5.57 -16.80 -5.33
C ASN A 30 6.30 -17.71 -6.34
N GLN A 31 6.36 -17.30 -7.61
CA GLN A 31 7.11 -18.02 -8.65
C GLN A 31 8.62 -17.94 -8.43
N TYR A 32 9.15 -16.75 -8.12
CA TYR A 32 10.60 -16.52 -8.02
C TYR A 32 11.18 -16.71 -6.60
N ALA A 33 10.34 -16.63 -5.57
CA ALA A 33 10.73 -16.81 -4.17
C ALA A 33 9.69 -17.66 -3.41
N PRO A 34 9.53 -18.94 -3.81
CA PRO A 34 8.57 -19.84 -3.18
C PRO A 34 8.90 -20.02 -1.68
N GLY A 35 7.88 -20.05 -0.83
CA GLY A 35 8.04 -20.25 0.60
C GLY A 35 8.44 -19.01 1.40
N ARG A 36 8.38 -17.80 0.79
CA ARG A 36 8.52 -16.54 1.53
C ARG A 36 7.44 -16.47 2.62
N ARG A 37 7.88 -16.16 3.85
CA ARG A 37 7.00 -15.99 5.01
C ARG A 37 6.84 -14.51 5.36
N PRO A 38 5.74 -14.12 6.02
CA PRO A 38 5.65 -12.83 6.68
C PRO A 38 6.89 -12.63 7.56
N THR A 39 7.64 -11.58 7.25
CA THR A 39 8.91 -11.28 7.91
C THR A 39 8.84 -9.81 8.32
N ILE A 40 9.02 -9.56 9.60
CA ILE A 40 9.00 -8.23 10.19
C ILE A 40 10.44 -7.76 10.31
N PHE A 41 10.73 -6.58 9.77
CA PHE A 41 12.00 -5.90 9.99
C PHE A 41 12.03 -5.32 11.41
N LEU A 42 13.13 -5.53 12.14
CA LEU A 42 13.34 -4.97 13.47
C LEU A 42 14.27 -3.76 13.39
N LEU A 43 15.53 -4.00 13.01
CA LEU A 43 16.58 -2.99 12.93
C LEU A 43 17.68 -3.42 11.96
N TYR A 44 18.60 -2.51 11.66
CA TYR A 44 19.81 -2.81 10.91
C TYR A 44 21.03 -2.19 11.57
N GLN A 45 22.20 -2.76 11.29
CA GLN A 45 23.49 -2.23 11.65
C GLN A 45 24.44 -2.35 10.44
N LEU A 46 25.47 -1.52 10.42
CA LEU A 46 26.54 -1.64 9.43
C LEU A 46 27.75 -2.31 10.10
N ASP A 47 28.23 -3.38 9.49
CA ASP A 47 29.37 -4.16 9.98
C ASP A 47 30.36 -4.40 8.82
N PRO A 48 31.09 -3.35 8.40
CA PRO A 48 32.06 -3.45 7.31
C PRO A 48 33.32 -4.24 7.70
N ASP A 49 33.57 -4.43 9.00
CA ASP A 49 34.76 -5.12 9.50
C ASP A 49 34.67 -6.63 9.28
N GLN A 50 33.48 -7.23 9.47
CA GLN A 50 33.28 -8.65 9.20
C GLN A 50 33.16 -8.97 7.70
N ASP A 51 32.37 -8.18 6.97
CA ASP A 51 32.16 -8.36 5.53
C ASP A 51 31.89 -7.00 4.86
N PRO A 52 32.90 -6.43 4.17
CA PRO A 52 32.77 -5.14 3.52
C PRO A 52 31.87 -5.17 2.28
N GLU A 53 31.61 -6.35 1.68
CA GLU A 53 30.72 -6.49 0.54
C GLU A 53 29.25 -6.59 0.98
N TYR A 54 28.98 -7.29 2.08
CA TYR A 54 27.65 -7.45 2.68
C TYR A 54 27.60 -6.80 4.08
N LEU A 55 27.85 -5.50 4.10
CA LEU A 55 27.99 -4.73 5.34
C LEU A 55 26.67 -4.47 6.07
N VAL A 56 25.50 -4.60 5.43
CA VAL A 56 24.21 -4.32 6.07
C VAL A 56 23.67 -5.58 6.74
N VAL A 57 23.66 -5.57 8.07
CA VAL A 57 23.16 -6.66 8.91
C VAL A 57 21.77 -6.30 9.40
N SER A 58 20.75 -7.03 8.97
CA SER A 58 19.35 -6.81 9.34
C SER A 58 18.87 -7.86 10.33
N GLU A 59 18.19 -7.42 11.39
CA GLU A 59 17.46 -8.28 12.30
C GLU A 59 16.00 -8.39 11.85
N LEU A 60 15.54 -9.63 11.74
CA LEU A 60 14.26 -10.01 11.18
C LEU A 60 13.53 -10.92 12.16
N GLU A 61 12.21 -10.82 12.17
CA GLU A 61 11.32 -11.69 12.93
C GLU A 61 10.37 -12.40 11.98
N GLN A 62 10.25 -13.72 12.10
CA GLN A 62 9.37 -14.53 11.28
C GLN A 62 8.35 -15.25 12.15
N THR A 63 7.08 -15.02 11.87
CA THR A 63 5.96 -15.72 12.52
C THR A 63 5.56 -16.95 11.71
N PHE A 64 5.45 -18.08 12.38
CA PHE A 64 5.04 -19.35 11.78
C PHE A 64 3.54 -19.61 12.00
N PRO A 65 2.92 -20.51 11.20
CA PRO A 65 1.50 -20.82 11.33
C PRO A 65 1.09 -21.38 12.69
N ASP A 66 2.01 -22.00 13.41
CA ASP A 66 1.82 -22.50 14.77
C ASP A 66 1.92 -21.40 15.84
N GLY A 67 2.13 -20.14 15.43
CA GLY A 67 2.32 -19.00 16.31
C GLY A 67 3.76 -18.87 16.85
N SER A 68 4.67 -19.78 16.52
CA SER A 68 6.07 -19.64 16.91
C SER A 68 6.73 -18.46 16.19
N ILE A 69 7.65 -17.80 16.90
CA ILE A 69 8.39 -16.64 16.41
C ILE A 69 9.87 -17.01 16.38
N ILE A 70 10.52 -16.78 15.23
CA ILE A 70 11.96 -16.99 15.07
C ILE A 70 12.62 -15.66 14.70
N HIS A 71 13.68 -15.31 15.45
CA HIS A 71 14.57 -14.22 15.11
C HIS A 71 15.66 -14.70 14.15
N LYS A 72 15.90 -13.93 13.10
CA LYS A 72 16.88 -14.24 12.07
C LYS A 72 17.72 -13.00 11.75
N THR A 73 18.99 -13.23 11.51
CA THR A 73 19.90 -12.21 10.99
C THR A 73 20.14 -12.45 9.50
N ALA A 74 20.09 -11.38 8.70
CA ALA A 74 20.39 -11.42 7.27
C ALA A 74 21.44 -10.36 6.91
N ARG A 75 22.53 -10.77 6.26
CA ARG A 75 23.51 -9.85 5.68
C ARG A 75 23.12 -9.51 4.24
N SER A 76 23.29 -8.25 3.87
CA SER A 76 22.92 -7.72 2.56
C SER A 76 23.83 -6.56 2.17
N LYS A 77 23.90 -6.26 0.88
CA LYS A 77 24.62 -5.07 0.38
C LYS A 77 23.80 -3.80 0.56
N TYR A 78 22.48 -3.93 0.44
CA TYR A 78 21.54 -2.81 0.41
C TYR A 78 20.27 -3.18 1.17
N LEU A 79 19.71 -2.19 1.87
CA LEU A 79 18.40 -2.24 2.50
C LEU A 79 17.49 -1.18 1.87
N VAL A 80 16.32 -1.59 1.38
CA VAL A 80 15.33 -0.71 0.75
C VAL A 80 14.06 -0.68 1.60
N GLY A 81 13.66 0.51 2.07
CA GLY A 81 12.45 0.71 2.85
C GLY A 81 11.21 0.88 1.98
N GLY A 82 10.30 -0.10 2.03
CA GLY A 82 8.99 -0.09 1.36
C GLY A 82 7.83 -0.42 2.31
N ASP A 83 8.03 -0.23 3.61
CA ASP A 83 7.18 -0.71 4.72
C ASP A 83 6.14 0.34 5.19
N GLY A 84 5.86 1.35 4.36
CA GLY A 84 4.70 2.22 4.50
C GLY A 84 4.79 3.35 5.54
N ALA A 85 3.63 3.90 5.92
CA ALA A 85 3.55 5.12 6.73
C ALA A 85 4.20 4.97 8.12
N ARG A 86 4.18 3.79 8.73
CA ARG A 86 4.84 3.47 10.01
C ARG A 86 6.15 2.71 9.81
N SER A 87 6.89 3.05 8.76
CA SER A 87 8.15 2.40 8.39
C SER A 87 9.13 2.31 9.57
N ARG A 88 9.51 1.08 9.92
CA ARG A 88 10.57 0.76 10.87
C ARG A 88 11.95 1.01 10.27
N VAL A 89 12.11 0.81 8.96
CA VAL A 89 13.37 1.16 8.25
C VAL A 89 13.64 2.65 8.36
N ARG A 90 12.62 3.49 8.12
CA ARG A 90 12.75 4.93 8.28
C ARG A 90 13.03 5.32 9.74
N GLY A 91 12.37 4.65 10.69
CA GLY A 91 12.60 4.84 12.12
C GLY A 91 14.03 4.52 12.56
N SER A 92 14.60 3.40 12.12
CA SER A 92 15.98 3.01 12.45
C SER A 92 17.05 3.91 11.82
N MET A 93 16.72 4.57 10.72
CA MET A 93 17.55 5.63 10.12
C MET A 93 17.41 7.00 10.82
N HIS A 94 16.60 7.10 11.88
CA HIS A 94 16.28 8.35 12.58
C HIS A 94 15.69 9.43 11.66
N LEU A 95 14.96 9.02 10.63
CA LEU A 95 14.31 9.93 9.68
C LEU A 95 12.88 10.24 10.12
N THR A 96 12.58 11.52 10.31
CA THR A 96 11.23 11.97 10.66
C THR A 96 10.45 12.40 9.41
N PRO A 97 9.20 11.95 9.23
CA PRO A 97 8.33 12.50 8.20
C PRO A 97 8.14 14.00 8.41
N LYS A 98 8.44 14.81 7.40
CA LYS A 98 8.11 16.24 7.40
C LYS A 98 6.74 16.41 6.77
N GLY A 99 5.73 16.71 7.58
CA GLY A 99 4.38 16.99 7.13
C GLY A 99 3.50 17.40 8.30
N GLU A 100 2.60 18.35 8.07
CA GLU A 100 1.55 18.70 9.01
C GLU A 100 0.35 17.77 8.79
N MET A 101 -0.23 17.26 9.87
CA MET A 101 -1.50 16.54 9.78
C MET A 101 -2.61 17.55 9.51
N SER A 102 -3.48 17.25 8.55
CA SER A 102 -4.71 18.02 8.34
C SER A 102 -5.76 17.59 9.37
N ASP A 103 -6.51 18.55 9.93
CA ASP A 103 -7.63 18.29 10.85
C ASP A 103 -8.87 17.68 10.16
N HIS A 104 -8.81 17.41 8.85
CA HIS A 104 -9.91 16.82 8.11
C HIS A 104 -9.98 15.30 8.30
N ILE A 105 -11.06 14.85 8.93
CA ILE A 105 -11.38 13.43 9.07
C ILE A 105 -12.22 12.97 7.86
N TRP A 106 -11.74 11.94 7.16
CA TRP A 106 -12.46 11.31 6.06
C TRP A 106 -12.87 9.89 6.41
N GLY A 107 -14.16 9.58 6.24
CA GLY A 107 -14.65 8.20 6.21
C GLY A 107 -14.60 7.64 4.80
N VAL A 108 -14.19 6.37 4.65
CA VAL A 108 -14.21 5.67 3.36
C VAL A 108 -15.19 4.51 3.47
N MET A 109 -16.14 4.42 2.53
CA MET A 109 -17.13 3.35 2.48
C MET A 109 -17.25 2.82 1.04
N ASP A 110 -17.20 1.50 0.88
CA ASP A 110 -17.50 0.82 -0.38
C ASP A 110 -18.90 0.19 -0.28
N PHE A 111 -19.85 0.64 -1.10
CA PHE A 111 -21.23 0.14 -1.09
C PHE A 111 -21.88 0.19 -2.48
N VAL A 112 -22.96 -0.58 -2.65
CA VAL A 112 -23.84 -0.47 -3.82
C VAL A 112 -24.90 0.58 -3.50
N ALA A 113 -24.93 1.65 -4.27
CA ALA A 113 -25.89 2.74 -4.12
C ALA A 113 -26.99 2.63 -5.16
N ASP A 114 -28.25 2.71 -4.71
CA ASP A 114 -29.40 2.98 -5.58
C ASP A 114 -29.80 4.45 -5.37
N SER A 115 -29.60 5.28 -6.39
CA SER A 115 -29.77 6.72 -6.30
C SER A 115 -30.07 7.32 -7.67
N ASN A 116 -30.89 8.38 -7.68
CA ASN A 116 -31.16 9.21 -8.86
C ASN A 116 -30.09 10.29 -9.10
N PHE A 117 -28.99 10.29 -8.35
CA PHE A 117 -27.89 11.23 -8.55
C PHE A 117 -27.21 10.97 -9.92
N PRO A 118 -27.22 11.94 -10.85
CA PRO A 118 -26.87 11.69 -12.25
C PRO A 118 -25.40 11.31 -12.48
N ASP A 119 -24.50 11.77 -11.60
CA ASP A 119 -23.05 11.56 -11.73
C ASP A 119 -22.49 10.50 -10.77
N LEU A 120 -23.33 9.59 -10.27
CA LEU A 120 -22.90 8.48 -9.37
C LEU A 120 -21.86 7.56 -10.02
N ARG A 121 -21.87 7.45 -11.35
CA ARG A 121 -20.94 6.63 -12.15
C ARG A 121 -19.67 7.38 -12.56
N ARG A 122 -19.51 8.65 -12.18
CA ARG A 122 -18.34 9.50 -12.47
C ARG A 122 -17.66 9.90 -11.17
N ARG A 123 -16.36 10.22 -11.24
CA ARG A 123 -15.66 10.83 -10.10
C ARG A 123 -16.31 12.19 -9.85
N SER A 124 -16.88 12.37 -8.66
CA SER A 124 -17.67 13.55 -8.33
C SER A 124 -17.34 14.02 -6.92
N ALA A 125 -17.25 15.34 -6.73
CA ALA A 125 -17.13 15.96 -5.41
C ALA A 125 -18.44 16.69 -5.12
N ILE A 126 -19.10 16.32 -4.02
CA ILE A 126 -20.35 16.91 -3.56
C ILE A 126 -20.04 17.69 -2.29
N HIS A 127 -20.41 18.97 -2.27
CA HIS A 127 -20.27 19.85 -1.10
C HIS A 127 -21.66 20.33 -0.69
N SER A 128 -21.96 20.23 0.61
CA SER A 128 -23.17 20.76 1.22
C SER A 128 -22.86 21.34 2.60
N ASP A 129 -23.84 22.02 3.20
CA ASP A 129 -23.72 22.55 4.56
C ASP A 129 -23.50 21.44 5.61
N ALA A 130 -23.87 20.19 5.28
CA ALA A 130 -23.67 19.02 6.12
C ALA A 130 -22.27 18.38 5.98
N GLY A 131 -21.48 18.76 4.96
CA GLY A 131 -20.14 18.24 4.74
C GLY A 131 -19.78 18.02 3.28
N SER A 132 -18.66 17.31 3.06
CA SER A 132 -18.14 16.99 1.73
C SER A 132 -18.11 15.48 1.50
N LEU A 133 -18.50 15.05 0.29
CA LEU A 133 -18.47 13.66 -0.14
C LEU A 133 -17.71 13.54 -1.46
N MET A 134 -16.81 12.56 -1.55
CA MET A 134 -16.11 12.23 -2.78
C MET A 134 -16.60 10.87 -3.29
N VAL A 135 -17.25 10.87 -4.46
CA VAL A 135 -17.70 9.66 -5.14
C VAL A 135 -16.56 9.13 -6.00
N ILE A 136 -16.14 7.89 -5.73
CA ILE A 136 -15.15 7.16 -6.52
C ILE A 136 -15.82 5.92 -7.12
N PRO A 137 -16.18 5.94 -8.42
CA PRO A 137 -16.78 4.79 -9.06
C PRO A 137 -15.82 3.59 -9.04
N ARG A 138 -16.28 2.49 -8.45
CA ARG A 138 -15.57 1.21 -8.44
C ARG A 138 -15.91 0.39 -9.68
N GLU A 139 -15.14 -0.66 -9.93
CA GLU A 139 -15.42 -1.57 -11.04
C GLU A 139 -16.79 -2.24 -10.90
N ARG A 140 -17.39 -2.69 -12.02
CA ARG A 140 -18.61 -3.50 -11.95
C ARG A 140 -18.30 -4.85 -11.30
N ILE A 141 -18.94 -5.12 -10.16
CA ILE A 141 -19.05 -6.47 -9.61
C ILE A 141 -20.14 -7.17 -10.40
N ARG A 142 -19.78 -8.20 -11.18
CA ARG A 142 -20.73 -8.95 -12.02
C ARG A 142 -21.54 -9.93 -11.17
N THR A 143 -22.47 -9.44 -10.36
CA THR A 143 -23.48 -10.25 -9.66
C THR A 143 -24.71 -9.38 -9.33
N GLY A 144 -25.68 -9.31 -10.25
CA GLY A 144 -26.99 -8.68 -10.02
C GLY A 144 -27.64 -8.19 -11.32
N PRO A 145 -28.98 -8.31 -11.49
CA PRO A 145 -29.64 -7.91 -12.73
C PRO A 145 -29.57 -6.40 -12.93
N VAL A 146 -29.45 -6.02 -14.19
CA VAL A 146 -29.52 -4.61 -14.63
C VAL A 146 -30.97 -4.17 -14.46
N ILE A 147 -31.23 -3.23 -13.55
CA ILE A 147 -32.50 -2.51 -13.55
C ILE A 147 -32.28 -1.27 -14.41
N SER A 148 -33.10 -1.17 -15.46
CA SER A 148 -33.17 -0.13 -16.48
C SER A 148 -33.58 1.21 -15.92
#